data_AF-A0A2V2W616-F1
#
_entry.id   AF-A0A2V2W616-F1
#
_cell.length_a   1.000
_cell.length_b   1.000
_cell.length_c   1.000
_cell.angle_alpha   90.00
_cell.angle_beta   90.00
_cell.angle_gamma   90.00
#
_symmetry.space_group_name_H-M   'P 1'
#
loop_
_entity.id
_entity.type
_entity.pdbx_description
1 polymer ?
#
loop_
_entity_poly.entity_id
_entity_poly.type
_entity_poly.pdbx_seq_one_letter_code
_entity_poly.pdbx_strand_id
1 'polypeptide(L)'
;MRRLLLHCLTGKLLNETKKKASLVIQRNWRAREARIEVMRLRCEREIRERKVEEINSLRMNPFMKAKETLTALLITLHQIDCEAIPPITDEIDELSEILSKHGYAVTYLPNASRTTLMKALSELDEDTSSFVYISGYGGLMNVRQPPLISLHSLYISITEGAGRATLEGECGGAYRRMMQAFRDERPPPKVRKGKRKTNRSQPSKKALQEAELAARQRDELFRMAIAEIEKEETFTREATAEEYDKEVLMIIREIKLATEATNEYERTYKRDSGGMHFVLPCEARLIEPYANTVYGVEELMNIALERQISPLGLQRIVAIDLEPITPISCGSAWVASSTGYTLKFPYQPQQRRIMSHLLCKAFDGRMPCVPAHFRYAVLKGGIETKSDERDWRSFATYLVSKMQSVCSKAALAELREELDREVPFVAELIPVRGIVLDLDTRERLRRERDSKEVHVVLRYGVGSSHVQPDMFAVFKNVITVGVPLREIAFKNTIYILFTRCSKGIDGLLMEPLLKEIESCRPIGCNVPISVTTTALGVRLFFDNKEPENKLHVSQWANGIVVRSLSWQLPVNSLLGYRMLEVDHVEYLYEVKITCSLRNLNRLKKQQRQQPVPMPYSRFLACEVLPNPS
;
A
#
# COMPACT_ATOMS: atom_id res chain seq x y z
N MET A 1 5.39 85.85 7.80
CA MET A 1 6.12 84.96 8.75
C MET A 1 5.28 84.49 9.95
N ARG A 2 4.53 85.34 10.69
CA ARG A 2 3.78 84.91 11.90
C ARG A 2 2.70 83.81 11.68
N ARG A 3 2.02 83.76 10.52
CA ARG A 3 1.03 82.69 10.20
C ARG A 3 1.65 81.30 9.96
N LEU A 4 2.86 81.23 9.41
CA LEU A 4 3.56 79.96 9.13
C LEU A 4 4.13 79.32 10.41
N LEU A 5 4.62 80.13 11.35
CA LEU A 5 5.07 79.65 12.67
C LEU A 5 3.92 79.12 13.53
N LEU A 6 2.75 79.76 13.50
CA LEU A 6 1.56 79.29 14.21
C LEU A 6 1.07 77.94 13.65
N HIS A 7 1.08 77.76 12.32
CA HIS A 7 0.62 76.54 11.64
C HIS A 7 1.57 75.34 11.85
N CYS A 8 2.88 75.60 11.95
CA CYS A 8 3.87 74.58 12.29
C CYS A 8 3.84 74.19 13.79
N LEU A 9 3.58 75.15 14.69
CA LEU A 9 3.43 74.89 16.12
C LEU A 9 2.13 74.11 16.41
N THR A 10 1.01 74.45 15.78
CA THR A 10 -0.24 73.69 15.92
C THR A 10 -0.16 72.30 15.29
N GLY A 11 0.54 72.14 14.16
CA GLY A 11 0.81 70.84 13.54
C GLY A 11 1.66 69.91 14.41
N LYS A 12 2.71 70.42 15.05
CA LYS A 12 3.52 69.64 16.01
C LYS A 12 2.73 69.22 17.25
N LEU A 13 1.95 70.14 17.83
CA LEU A 13 1.14 69.87 19.02
C LEU A 13 0.02 68.85 18.73
N LEU A 14 -0.62 68.95 17.56
CA LEU A 14 -1.61 67.97 17.09
C LEU A 14 -0.97 66.59 16.89
N ASN A 15 0.23 66.50 16.30
CA ASN A 15 0.93 65.23 16.09
C ASN A 15 1.39 64.57 17.41
N GLU A 16 1.85 65.35 18.40
CA GLU A 16 2.13 64.82 19.73
C GLU A 16 0.86 64.31 20.43
N THR A 17 -0.25 65.01 20.26
CA THR A 17 -1.53 64.63 20.85
C THR A 17 -2.07 63.35 20.21
N LYS A 18 -1.96 63.22 18.88
CA LYS A 18 -2.25 61.97 18.14
C LYS A 18 -1.36 60.82 18.59
N LYS A 19 -0.06 61.05 18.83
CA LYS A 19 0.89 60.04 19.33
C LYS A 19 0.56 59.60 20.77
N LYS A 20 0.18 60.54 21.65
CA LYS A 20 -0.29 60.21 23.01
C LYS A 20 -1.62 59.44 22.97
N ALA A 21 -2.57 59.88 22.14
CA ALA A 21 -3.84 59.20 21.96
C ALA A 21 -3.65 57.78 21.39
N SER A 22 -2.78 57.59 20.39
CA SER A 22 -2.50 56.26 19.84
C SER A 22 -1.85 55.32 20.86
N LEU A 23 -0.96 55.81 21.72
CA LEU A 23 -0.39 55.04 22.83
C LEU A 23 -1.46 54.62 23.85
N VAL A 24 -2.39 55.52 24.20
CA VAL A 24 -3.50 55.21 25.11
C VAL A 24 -4.46 54.20 24.48
N ILE A 25 -4.79 54.34 23.19
CA ILE A 25 -5.61 53.39 22.44
C ILE A 25 -4.95 52.01 22.40
N GLN A 26 -3.66 51.93 22.05
CA GLN A 26 -2.91 50.67 22.04
C GLN A 26 -2.84 50.03 23.42
N ARG A 27 -2.62 50.82 24.48
CA ARG A 27 -2.63 50.33 25.86
C ARG A 27 -4.00 49.77 26.25
N ASN A 28 -5.08 50.48 25.94
CA ASN A 28 -6.45 50.03 26.24
C ASN A 28 -6.83 48.80 25.42
N TRP A 29 -6.38 48.71 24.16
CA TRP A 29 -6.57 47.55 23.30
C TRP A 29 -5.87 46.32 23.87
N ARG A 30 -4.56 46.41 24.19
CA ARG A 30 -3.81 45.32 24.82
C ARG A 30 -4.40 44.91 26.18
N ALA A 31 -4.87 45.87 26.97
CA ALA A 31 -5.54 45.58 28.23
C ALA A 31 -6.88 44.85 28.02
N ARG A 32 -7.63 45.18 26.97
CA ARG A 32 -8.85 44.46 26.59
C ARG A 32 -8.55 43.05 26.11
N GLU A 33 -7.56 42.87 25.22
CA GLU A 33 -7.12 41.53 24.76
C GLU A 33 -6.67 40.67 25.94
N ALA A 34 -5.87 41.23 26.86
CA ALA A 34 -5.44 40.52 28.06
C ALA A 34 -6.63 40.12 28.96
N ARG A 35 -7.64 40.98 29.13
CA ARG A 35 -8.86 40.63 29.89
C ARG A 35 -9.66 39.52 29.22
N ILE A 36 -9.80 39.57 27.88
CA ILE A 36 -10.49 38.52 27.12
C ILE A 36 -9.75 37.18 27.28
N GLU A 37 -8.42 37.18 27.16
CA GLU A 37 -7.63 35.96 27.33
C GLU A 37 -7.68 35.43 28.76
N VAL A 38 -7.63 36.30 29.78
CA VAL A 38 -7.80 35.88 31.19
C VAL A 38 -9.18 35.27 31.42
N MET A 39 -10.25 35.86 30.88
CA MET A 39 -11.60 35.28 30.97
C MET A 39 -11.68 33.92 30.28
N ARG A 40 -11.08 33.80 29.09
CA ARG A 40 -11.01 32.53 28.36
C ARG A 40 -10.28 31.45 29.16
N LEU A 41 -9.09 31.75 29.68
CA LEU A 41 -8.30 30.84 30.51
C LEU A 41 -9.02 30.44 31.80
N ARG A 42 -9.78 31.37 32.41
CA ARG A 42 -10.61 31.08 33.57
C ARG A 42 -11.76 30.13 33.23
N CYS A 43 -12.49 30.37 32.14
CA CYS A 43 -13.54 29.47 31.68
C CYS A 43 -12.99 28.08 31.35
N GLU A 44 -11.85 27.99 30.64
CA GLU A 44 -11.17 26.72 30.36
C GLU A 44 -10.80 25.99 31.66
N ARG A 45 -10.28 26.71 32.66
CA ARG A 45 -9.95 26.15 33.97
C ARG A 45 -11.20 25.61 34.69
N GLU A 46 -12.29 26.37 34.73
CA GLU A 46 -13.54 25.95 35.36
C GLU A 46 -14.15 24.72 34.67
N ILE A 47 -14.01 24.59 33.35
CA ILE A 47 -14.41 23.39 32.60
C ILE A 47 -13.52 22.21 32.98
N ARG A 48 -12.20 22.39 33.05
CA ARG A 48 -11.27 21.33 33.47
C ARG A 48 -11.53 20.87 34.90
N GLU A 49 -11.75 21.79 35.82
CA GLU A 49 -12.04 21.48 37.23
C GLU A 49 -13.33 20.65 37.35
N ARG A 50 -14.40 21.03 36.63
CA ARG A 50 -15.65 20.24 36.54
C ARG A 50 -15.42 18.84 35.98
N LYS A 51 -14.66 18.71 34.89
CA LYS A 51 -14.33 17.39 34.31
C LYS A 51 -13.53 16.52 35.26
N VAL A 52 -12.57 17.10 35.99
CA VAL A 52 -11.79 16.35 37.00
C VAL A 52 -12.69 15.85 38.11
N GLU A 53 -13.62 16.67 38.60
CA GLU A 53 -14.59 16.28 39.64
C GLU A 53 -15.54 15.19 39.16
N GLU A 54 -16.03 15.29 37.92
CA GLU A 54 -16.83 14.25 37.28
C GLU A 54 -16.08 12.92 37.19
N ILE A 55 -14.83 12.94 36.70
CA ILE A 55 -14.02 11.72 36.59
C ILE A 55 -13.71 11.13 37.96
N ASN A 56 -13.37 11.95 38.95
CA ASN A 56 -13.12 11.47 40.32
C ASN A 56 -14.38 10.84 40.92
N SER A 57 -15.56 11.40 40.63
CA SER A 57 -16.85 10.83 41.05
C SER A 57 -17.11 9.49 40.36
N LEU A 58 -16.87 9.40 39.06
CA LEU A 58 -17.02 8.16 38.28
C LEU A 58 -16.06 7.06 38.73
N ARG A 59 -14.84 7.40 39.19
CA ARG A 59 -13.87 6.41 39.70
C ARG A 59 -14.29 5.74 41.01
N MET A 60 -15.23 6.33 41.74
CA MET A 60 -15.84 5.64 42.88
C MET A 60 -16.71 4.46 42.44
N ASN A 61 -17.12 4.41 41.16
CA ASN A 61 -17.86 3.30 40.58
C ASN A 61 -16.97 2.06 40.46
N PRO A 62 -17.36 0.90 41.05
CA PRO A 62 -16.64 -0.36 40.92
C PRO A 62 -16.38 -0.78 39.47
N PHE A 63 -17.31 -0.50 38.54
CA PHE A 63 -17.15 -0.84 37.12
C PHE A 63 -15.97 -0.10 36.47
N MET A 64 -15.56 1.05 37.00
CA MET A 64 -14.49 1.88 36.45
C MET A 64 -13.11 1.50 36.98
N LYS A 65 -13.04 0.70 38.06
CA LYS A 65 -11.78 0.28 38.70
C LYS A 65 -11.06 -0.76 37.87
N ALA A 66 -9.73 -0.80 37.99
CA ALA A 66 -8.90 -1.80 37.33
C ALA A 66 -9.44 -3.23 37.57
N LYS A 67 -9.80 -3.93 36.49
CA LYS A 67 -10.38 -5.28 36.57
C LYS A 67 -9.32 -6.29 36.96
N GLU A 68 -9.64 -7.25 37.82
CA GLU A 68 -8.66 -8.23 38.31
C GLU A 68 -8.30 -9.27 37.25
N THR A 69 -9.27 -9.66 36.43
CA THR A 69 -9.11 -10.62 35.35
C THR A 69 -8.46 -9.97 34.13
N LEU A 70 -7.34 -10.54 33.70
CA LEU A 70 -6.54 -10.06 32.59
C LEU A 70 -6.58 -11.06 31.43
N THR A 71 -6.93 -10.60 30.24
CA THR A 71 -6.96 -11.43 29.02
C THR A 71 -6.10 -10.80 27.94
N ALA A 72 -5.38 -11.63 27.19
CA ALA A 72 -4.61 -11.16 26.04
C ALA A 72 -4.97 -11.97 24.81
N LEU A 73 -5.24 -11.29 23.70
CA LEU A 73 -5.52 -11.89 22.41
C LEU A 73 -4.39 -11.53 21.44
N LEU A 74 -3.56 -12.51 21.09
CA LEU A 74 -2.48 -12.35 20.12
C LEU A 74 -2.95 -12.93 18.79
N ILE A 75 -2.93 -12.14 17.72
CA ILE A 75 -3.32 -12.55 16.38
C ILE A 75 -2.15 -12.29 15.44
N THR A 76 -1.79 -13.31 14.67
CA THR A 76 -0.76 -13.18 13.62
C THR A 76 -1.35 -13.44 12.26
N LEU A 77 -0.88 -12.69 11.28
CA LEU A 77 -1.17 -12.81 9.85
C LEU A 77 0.16 -12.87 9.11
N HIS A 78 0.98 -13.86 9.47
CA HIS A 78 2.40 -13.97 9.11
C HIS A 78 2.62 -14.83 7.87
N GLN A 79 1.72 -15.76 7.59
CA GLN A 79 1.72 -16.60 6.40
C GLN A 79 0.55 -16.18 5.52
N ILE A 80 0.87 -15.77 4.30
CA ILE A 80 -0.11 -15.39 3.28
C ILE A 80 -0.09 -16.46 2.19
N ASP A 81 -1.27 -16.81 1.66
CA ASP A 81 -1.44 -17.83 0.62
C ASP A 81 -0.68 -17.49 -0.68
N CYS A 82 -0.40 -16.20 -0.91
CA CYS A 82 0.46 -15.75 -2.00
C CYS A 82 1.92 -16.19 -1.79
N GLU A 83 2.36 -17.20 -2.54
CA GLU A 83 3.75 -17.73 -2.52
C GLU A 83 4.83 -16.65 -2.75
N ALA A 84 4.47 -15.56 -3.44
CA ALA A 84 5.37 -14.46 -3.74
C ALA A 84 5.71 -13.59 -2.52
N ILE A 85 4.94 -13.70 -1.43
CA ILE A 85 5.16 -12.97 -0.18
C ILE A 85 5.80 -13.94 0.83
N PRO A 86 7.03 -13.68 1.30
CA PRO A 86 7.67 -14.55 2.28
C PRO A 86 6.94 -14.50 3.63
N PRO A 87 7.00 -15.55 4.45
CA PRO A 87 6.41 -15.51 5.78
C PRO A 87 7.17 -14.60 6.74
N ILE A 88 6.44 -13.99 7.67
CA ILE A 88 6.99 -13.22 8.79
C ILE A 88 7.51 -14.20 9.86
N THR A 89 8.76 -14.00 10.27
CA THR A 89 9.42 -14.75 11.36
C THR A 89 9.54 -13.87 12.60
N ASP A 90 8.45 -13.71 13.36
CA ASP A 90 8.45 -12.85 14.56
C ASP A 90 8.54 -13.66 15.87
N GLU A 91 9.02 -13.00 16.93
CA GLU A 91 9.20 -13.58 18.27
C GLU A 91 7.90 -13.44 19.09
N ILE A 92 6.76 -13.89 18.54
CA ILE A 92 5.44 -13.83 19.19
C ILE A 92 5.42 -14.62 20.50
N ASP A 93 6.13 -15.74 20.52
CA ASP A 93 6.24 -16.61 21.70
C ASP A 93 6.85 -15.85 22.89
N GLU A 94 7.85 -14.98 22.64
CA GLU A 94 8.44 -14.13 23.69
C GLU A 94 7.40 -13.17 24.28
N LEU A 95 6.58 -12.53 23.44
CA LEU A 95 5.52 -11.64 23.92
C LEU A 95 4.44 -12.41 24.70
N SER A 96 4.07 -13.60 24.23
CA SER A 96 3.11 -14.49 24.91
C SER A 96 3.59 -14.88 26.30
N GLU A 97 4.86 -15.30 26.43
CA GLU A 97 5.47 -15.63 27.72
C GLU A 97 5.55 -14.43 28.65
N ILE A 98 5.94 -13.26 28.13
CA ILE A 98 6.02 -12.03 28.93
C ILE A 98 4.62 -11.66 29.45
N LEU A 99 3.59 -11.62 28.60
CA LEU A 99 2.23 -11.31 29.02
C LEU A 99 1.70 -12.29 30.07
N SER A 100 1.99 -13.58 29.90
CA SER A 100 1.63 -14.61 30.89
C SER A 100 2.29 -14.35 32.26
N LYS A 101 3.56 -13.91 32.28
CA LYS A 101 4.26 -13.51 33.51
C LYS A 101 3.63 -12.30 34.20
N HIS A 102 2.95 -11.42 33.45
CA HIS A 102 2.17 -10.31 33.99
C HIS A 102 0.75 -10.70 34.44
N GLY A 103 0.41 -11.99 34.38
CA GLY A 103 -0.88 -12.52 34.83
C GLY A 103 -1.98 -12.50 33.76
N TYR A 104 -1.65 -12.21 32.50
CA TYR A 104 -2.63 -12.30 31.41
C TYR A 104 -2.90 -13.76 31.05
N ALA A 105 -4.17 -14.13 30.90
CA ALA A 105 -4.57 -15.33 30.20
C ALA A 105 -4.42 -15.09 28.69
N VAL A 106 -3.39 -15.67 28.08
CA VAL A 106 -3.04 -15.43 26.68
C VAL A 106 -3.71 -16.45 25.75
N THR A 107 -4.49 -15.95 24.80
CA THR A 107 -5.04 -16.69 23.67
C THR A 107 -4.27 -16.29 22.41
N TYR A 108 -3.66 -17.26 21.72
CA TYR A 108 -2.92 -17.03 20.48
C TYR A 108 -3.65 -17.63 19.28
N LEU A 109 -3.91 -16.80 18.27
CA LEU A 109 -4.51 -17.18 16.99
C LEU A 109 -3.47 -17.03 15.85
N PRO A 110 -2.80 -18.12 15.44
CA PRO A 110 -1.90 -18.12 14.32
C PRO A 110 -2.65 -18.05 12.98
N ASN A 111 -2.24 -17.14 12.09
CA ASN A 111 -2.74 -16.99 10.72
C ASN A 111 -4.27 -17.06 10.60
N ALA A 112 -4.96 -16.22 11.38
CA ALA A 112 -6.41 -16.27 11.49
C ALA A 112 -7.11 -15.94 10.15
N SER A 113 -8.12 -16.74 9.79
CA SER A 113 -9.00 -16.46 8.65
C SER A 113 -9.81 -15.19 8.89
N ARG A 114 -10.43 -14.65 7.82
CA ARG A 114 -11.31 -13.48 7.90
C ARG A 114 -12.40 -13.64 8.95
N THR A 115 -13.10 -14.75 8.89
CA THR A 115 -14.21 -15.07 9.79
C THR A 115 -13.74 -15.22 11.23
N THR A 116 -12.60 -15.89 11.44
CA THR A 116 -12.03 -16.13 12.77
C THR A 116 -11.53 -14.84 13.41
N LEU A 117 -10.82 -14.00 12.65
CA LEU A 117 -10.36 -12.68 13.09
C LEU A 117 -11.53 -11.83 13.55
N MET A 118 -12.54 -11.66 12.70
CA MET A 118 -13.69 -10.81 13.00
C MET A 118 -14.49 -11.32 14.19
N LYS A 119 -14.71 -12.65 14.25
CA LYS A 119 -15.38 -13.30 15.38
C LYS A 119 -14.62 -13.09 16.69
N ALA A 120 -13.31 -13.32 16.68
CA ALA A 120 -12.47 -13.17 17.86
C ALA A 120 -12.43 -11.71 18.38
N LEU A 121 -12.50 -10.72 17.50
CA LEU A 121 -12.59 -9.31 17.89
C LEU A 121 -13.97 -8.91 18.40
N SER A 122 -15.05 -9.51 17.87
CA SER A 122 -16.43 -9.20 18.31
C SER A 122 -16.85 -9.92 19.59
N GLU A 123 -16.21 -11.04 19.94
CA GLU A 123 -16.52 -11.87 21.12
C GLU A 123 -15.56 -11.59 22.30
N LEU A 124 -14.89 -10.44 22.32
CA LEU A 124 -14.00 -10.06 23.40
C LEU A 124 -14.78 -9.79 24.69
N ASP A 125 -14.41 -10.49 25.76
CA ASP A 125 -15.04 -10.37 27.08
C ASP A 125 -14.97 -8.92 27.61
N GLU A 126 -16.13 -8.34 27.85
CA GLU A 126 -16.27 -7.00 28.40
C GLU A 126 -15.92 -6.95 29.88
N ASP A 127 -15.95 -8.05 30.64
CA ASP A 127 -15.71 -8.07 32.10
C ASP A 127 -14.23 -8.18 32.48
N THR A 128 -13.34 -8.25 31.50
CA THR A 128 -11.88 -8.38 31.71
C THR A 128 -11.13 -7.11 31.27
N SER A 129 -9.90 -6.93 31.77
CA SER A 129 -8.95 -6.01 31.11
C SER A 129 -8.28 -6.76 29.96
N SER A 130 -8.49 -6.31 28.73
CA SER A 130 -7.99 -7.02 27.54
C SER A 130 -6.83 -6.30 26.85
N PHE A 131 -5.81 -7.04 26.45
CA PHE A 131 -4.74 -6.59 25.56
C PHE A 131 -4.80 -7.36 24.23
N VAL A 132 -5.16 -6.67 23.15
CA VAL A 132 -5.24 -7.25 21.81
C VAL A 132 -4.01 -6.82 21.01
N TYR A 133 -3.32 -7.79 20.42
CA TYR A 133 -2.18 -7.54 19.55
C TYR A 133 -2.39 -8.20 18.19
N ILE A 134 -2.25 -7.43 17.10
CA ILE A 134 -2.37 -7.93 15.73
C ILE A 134 -1.05 -7.64 15.00
N SER A 135 -0.43 -8.68 14.44
CA SER A 135 0.81 -8.55 13.66
C SER A 135 0.66 -9.19 12.29
N GLY A 136 1.18 -8.53 11.25
CA GLY A 136 1.08 -9.07 9.89
C GLY A 136 1.65 -8.14 8.84
N TYR A 137 1.28 -8.41 7.58
CA TYR A 137 1.56 -7.50 6.48
C TYR A 137 0.49 -6.42 6.35
N GLY A 138 0.90 -5.20 5.98
CA GLY A 138 -0.01 -4.09 5.78
C GLY A 138 0.67 -2.73 5.90
N GLY A 139 -0.15 -1.74 6.28
CA GLY A 139 0.24 -0.36 6.43
C GLY A 139 -0.32 0.51 5.32
N LEU A 140 0.43 1.54 4.94
CA LEU A 140 0.07 2.46 3.88
C LEU A 140 0.39 1.82 2.53
N MET A 141 -0.66 1.32 1.88
CA MET A 141 -0.53 0.51 0.68
C MET A 141 -1.41 1.02 -0.44
N ASN A 142 -0.91 0.93 -1.67
CA ASN A 142 -1.71 1.19 -2.87
C ASN A 142 -2.54 -0.05 -3.21
N VAL A 143 -3.78 -0.08 -2.75
CA VAL A 143 -4.71 -1.19 -3.00
C VAL A 143 -5.36 -1.02 -4.36
N ARG A 144 -5.45 -2.07 -5.18
CA ARG A 144 -6.01 -1.98 -6.54
C ARG A 144 -7.54 -1.88 -6.51
N GLN A 145 -8.08 -1.15 -7.48
CA GLN A 145 -9.50 -1.26 -7.79
C GLN A 145 -9.77 -2.68 -8.31
N PRO A 146 -10.83 -3.37 -7.83
CA PRO A 146 -11.28 -4.62 -8.42
C PRO A 146 -11.50 -4.48 -9.94
N PRO A 147 -11.18 -5.50 -10.75
CA PRO A 147 -11.32 -5.42 -12.19
C PRO A 147 -12.79 -5.26 -12.58
N LEU A 148 -13.08 -4.26 -13.41
CA LEU A 148 -14.41 -4.06 -13.99
C LEU A 148 -14.53 -4.93 -15.23
N ILE A 149 -14.94 -6.20 -15.04
CA ILE A 149 -14.95 -7.23 -16.09
C ILE A 149 -15.77 -6.77 -17.31
N SER A 150 -16.88 -6.06 -17.11
CA SER A 150 -17.69 -5.52 -18.21
C SER A 150 -16.92 -4.55 -19.09
N LEU A 151 -16.11 -3.65 -18.51
CA LEU A 151 -15.22 -2.77 -19.27
C LEU A 151 -14.12 -3.53 -20.01
N HIS A 152 -13.58 -4.58 -19.39
CA HIS A 152 -12.55 -5.39 -20.03
C HIS A 152 -13.12 -6.14 -21.24
N SER A 153 -14.29 -6.75 -21.09
CA SER A 153 -15.02 -7.38 -22.18
C SER A 153 -15.34 -6.37 -23.29
N LEU A 154 -15.77 -5.16 -22.92
CA LEU A 154 -16.04 -4.10 -23.88
C LEU A 154 -14.78 -3.69 -24.65
N TYR A 155 -13.65 -3.53 -23.97
CA TYR A 155 -12.37 -3.23 -24.61
C TYR A 155 -11.99 -4.32 -25.62
N ILE A 156 -12.09 -5.60 -25.25
CA ILE A 156 -11.81 -6.72 -26.16
C ILE A 156 -12.74 -6.64 -27.38
N SER A 157 -14.05 -6.52 -27.17
CA SER A 157 -15.04 -6.45 -28.24
C SER A 157 -14.78 -5.28 -29.20
N ILE A 158 -14.45 -4.10 -28.68
CA ILE A 158 -14.08 -2.93 -29.50
C ILE A 158 -12.80 -3.20 -30.29
N THR A 159 -11.79 -3.78 -29.65
CA THR A 159 -10.48 -4.04 -30.28
C THR A 159 -10.61 -5.09 -31.38
N GLU A 160 -11.35 -6.16 -31.14
CA GLU A 160 -11.67 -7.17 -32.14
C GLU A 160 -12.53 -6.60 -33.28
N GLY A 161 -13.53 -5.77 -32.95
CA GLY A 161 -14.37 -5.09 -33.93
C GLY A 161 -13.55 -4.18 -34.84
N ALA A 162 -12.63 -3.40 -34.27
CA ALA A 162 -11.70 -2.59 -35.04
C ALA A 162 -10.78 -3.44 -35.94
N GLY A 163 -10.32 -4.59 -35.43
CA GLY A 163 -9.56 -5.57 -36.21
C GLY A 163 -10.35 -6.11 -37.41
N ARG A 164 -11.62 -6.51 -37.19
CA ARG A 164 -12.52 -6.98 -38.26
C ARG A 164 -12.77 -5.90 -39.31
N ALA A 165 -13.10 -4.67 -38.88
CA ALA A 165 -13.34 -3.55 -39.78
C ALA A 165 -12.10 -3.21 -40.63
N THR A 166 -10.90 -3.33 -40.05
CA THR A 166 -9.65 -3.13 -40.79
C THR A 166 -9.49 -4.17 -41.90
N LEU A 167 -9.71 -5.45 -41.59
CA LEU A 167 -9.64 -6.55 -42.57
C LEU A 167 -10.69 -6.41 -43.68
N GLU A 168 -11.91 -6.00 -43.34
CA GLU A 168 -12.98 -5.73 -44.32
C GLU A 168 -12.60 -4.56 -45.24
N GLY A 169 -12.02 -3.49 -44.69
CA GLY A 169 -11.50 -2.36 -45.45
C GLY A 169 -10.40 -2.77 -46.44
N GLU A 170 -9.47 -3.61 -46.01
CA GLU A 170 -8.42 -4.18 -46.87
C GLU A 170 -9.00 -5.05 -47.99
N CYS A 171 -9.95 -5.94 -47.66
CA CYS A 171 -10.64 -6.79 -48.63
C CYS A 171 -11.46 -5.97 -49.65
N GLY A 172 -12.20 -4.96 -49.20
CA GLY A 172 -12.95 -4.04 -50.06
C GLY A 172 -12.04 -3.19 -50.94
N GLY A 173 -10.86 -2.81 -50.44
CA GLY A 173 -9.81 -2.17 -51.23
C GLY A 173 -9.21 -3.09 -52.30
N ALA A 174 -9.02 -4.38 -51.98
CA ALA A 174 -8.57 -5.39 -52.95
C ALA A 174 -9.63 -5.66 -54.03
N TYR A 175 -10.90 -5.80 -53.65
CA TYR A 175 -12.01 -5.98 -54.59
C TYR A 175 -12.17 -4.79 -55.55
N ARG A 176 -12.11 -3.55 -55.05
CA ARG A 176 -12.18 -2.36 -55.90
C ARG A 176 -11.03 -2.29 -56.91
N ARG A 177 -9.81 -2.63 -56.48
CA ARG A 177 -8.65 -2.74 -57.39
C ARG A 177 -8.87 -3.80 -58.46
N MET A 178 -9.40 -4.97 -58.10
CA MET A 178 -9.72 -6.04 -59.04
C MET A 178 -10.81 -5.64 -60.04
N MET A 179 -11.88 -4.99 -59.57
CA MET A 179 -12.96 -4.50 -60.44
C MET A 179 -12.49 -3.39 -61.37
N GLN A 180 -11.57 -2.54 -60.92
CA GLN A 180 -10.98 -1.50 -61.75
C GLN A 180 -10.09 -2.10 -62.83
N ALA A 181 -9.22 -3.06 -62.47
CA ALA A 181 -8.45 -3.83 -63.45
C ALA A 181 -9.35 -4.54 -64.48
N PHE A 182 -10.46 -5.15 -64.05
CA PHE A 182 -11.43 -5.78 -64.95
C PHE A 182 -12.10 -4.77 -65.89
N ARG A 183 -12.45 -3.57 -65.40
CA ARG A 183 -13.01 -2.49 -66.22
C ARG A 183 -12.00 -1.92 -67.21
N ASP A 184 -10.73 -1.88 -66.83
CA ASP A 184 -9.64 -1.44 -67.70
C ASP A 184 -9.33 -2.49 -68.79
N GLU A 185 -9.41 -3.79 -68.46
CA GLU A 185 -9.27 -4.90 -69.41
C GLU A 185 -10.47 -5.03 -70.36
N ARG A 186 -11.69 -4.68 -69.92
CA ARG A 186 -12.92 -4.70 -70.72
C ARG A 186 -13.65 -3.35 -70.63
N PRO A 187 -13.17 -2.32 -71.34
CA PRO A 187 -13.80 -1.01 -71.31
C PRO A 187 -15.23 -1.07 -71.85
N PRO A 188 -16.19 -0.36 -71.23
CA PRO A 188 -17.57 -0.37 -71.69
C PRO A 188 -17.64 0.09 -73.16
N PRO A 189 -18.47 -0.57 -74.00
CA PRO A 189 -18.51 -0.28 -75.42
C PRO A 189 -18.86 1.20 -75.64
N LYS A 190 -17.94 1.95 -76.27
CA LYS A 190 -18.19 3.34 -76.64
C LYS A 190 -19.46 3.40 -77.47
N VAL A 191 -20.47 4.11 -76.97
CA VAL A 191 -21.73 4.36 -77.70
C VAL A 191 -21.40 5.18 -78.95
N ARG A 192 -21.11 4.49 -80.05
CA ARG A 192 -20.98 5.12 -81.36
C ARG A 192 -22.38 5.57 -81.77
N LYS A 193 -22.60 6.89 -81.89
CA LYS A 193 -23.74 7.42 -82.67
C LYS A 193 -23.67 6.79 -84.06
N GLY A 194 -24.57 5.84 -84.32
CA GLY A 194 -24.57 5.08 -85.56
C GLY A 194 -24.86 5.99 -86.76
N LYS A 195 -23.95 6.01 -87.75
CA LYS A 195 -24.32 6.38 -89.11
C LYS A 195 -25.22 5.28 -89.67
N ARG A 196 -26.45 5.64 -90.05
CA ARG A 196 -27.41 4.78 -90.75
C ARG A 196 -26.73 4.15 -91.98
N LYS A 197 -26.68 2.81 -92.03
CA LYS A 197 -26.59 2.06 -93.28
C LYS A 197 -27.87 1.26 -93.45
N THR A 198 -28.54 1.53 -94.54
CA THR A 198 -29.70 0.84 -95.09
C THR A 198 -29.32 -0.56 -95.53
N ASN A 199 -30.05 -1.55 -94.99
CA ASN A 199 -30.49 -2.81 -95.60
C ASN A 199 -30.50 -3.94 -94.57
N ARG A 200 -31.59 -3.98 -93.80
CA ARG A 200 -32.19 -5.21 -93.30
C ARG A 200 -33.69 -5.08 -93.52
N SER A 201 -34.30 -6.15 -94.01
CA SER A 201 -35.74 -6.31 -94.18
C SER A 201 -36.48 -5.77 -92.96
N GLN A 202 -37.51 -4.95 -93.22
CA GLN A 202 -38.35 -4.38 -92.17
C GLN A 202 -39.01 -5.53 -91.37
N PRO A 203 -38.83 -5.58 -90.04
CA PRO A 203 -39.67 -6.41 -89.18
C PRO A 203 -41.13 -5.94 -89.35
N SER A 204 -42.10 -6.85 -89.29
CA SER A 204 -43.51 -6.45 -89.35
C SER A 204 -43.81 -5.43 -88.25
N LYS A 205 -44.68 -4.43 -88.51
CA LYS A 205 -45.06 -3.41 -87.51
C LYS A 205 -45.47 -4.03 -86.17
N LYS A 206 -46.06 -5.22 -86.21
CA LYS A 206 -46.49 -5.99 -85.03
C LYS A 206 -45.31 -6.56 -84.24
N ALA A 207 -44.30 -7.12 -84.90
CA ALA A 207 -43.07 -7.61 -84.23
C ALA A 207 -42.22 -6.49 -83.65
N LEU A 208 -42.20 -5.31 -84.29
CA LEU A 208 -41.53 -4.11 -83.77
C LEU A 208 -42.26 -3.54 -82.54
N GLN A 209 -43.60 -3.50 -82.57
CA GLN A 209 -44.40 -3.11 -81.41
C GLN A 209 -44.30 -4.12 -80.26
N GLU A 210 -44.32 -5.43 -80.53
CA GLU A 210 -44.16 -6.48 -79.51
C GLU A 210 -42.74 -6.47 -78.90
N ALA A 211 -41.69 -6.27 -79.71
CA ALA A 211 -40.32 -6.12 -79.20
C ALA A 211 -40.13 -4.83 -78.39
N GLU A 212 -40.77 -3.72 -78.78
CA GLU A 212 -40.75 -2.47 -78.02
C GLU A 212 -41.56 -2.59 -76.72
N LEU A 213 -42.70 -3.27 -76.74
CA LEU A 213 -43.49 -3.60 -75.52
C LEU A 213 -42.71 -4.53 -74.59
N ALA A 214 -42.06 -5.57 -75.11
CA ALA A 214 -41.22 -6.47 -74.33
C ALA A 214 -39.96 -5.78 -73.77
N ALA A 215 -39.35 -4.86 -74.54
CA ALA A 215 -38.25 -4.04 -74.06
C ALA A 215 -38.70 -3.08 -72.95
N ARG A 216 -39.87 -2.44 -73.11
CA ARG A 216 -40.46 -1.58 -72.06
C ARG A 216 -40.83 -2.37 -70.81
N GLN A 217 -41.44 -3.55 -70.95
CA GLN A 217 -41.74 -4.45 -69.84
C GLN A 217 -40.47 -4.91 -69.12
N ARG A 218 -39.40 -5.21 -69.87
CA ARG A 218 -38.11 -5.58 -69.29
C ARG A 218 -37.44 -4.42 -68.57
N ASP A 219 -37.47 -3.22 -69.14
CA ASP A 219 -36.97 -1.99 -68.50
C ASP A 219 -37.78 -1.64 -67.25
N GLU A 220 -39.10 -1.88 -67.28
CA GLU A 220 -40.00 -1.67 -66.14
C GLU A 220 -39.73 -2.70 -65.03
N LEU A 221 -39.53 -3.97 -65.37
CA LEU A 221 -39.08 -5.01 -64.43
C LEU A 221 -37.70 -4.68 -63.84
N PHE A 222 -36.75 -4.19 -64.64
CA PHE A 222 -35.45 -3.75 -64.12
C PHE A 222 -35.58 -2.53 -63.20
N ARG A 223 -36.43 -1.56 -63.52
CA ARG A 223 -36.69 -0.41 -62.64
C ARG A 223 -37.35 -0.84 -61.33
N MET A 224 -38.31 -1.77 -61.38
CA MET A 224 -38.92 -2.33 -60.18
C MET A 224 -37.91 -3.11 -59.33
N ALA A 225 -37.08 -3.94 -59.96
CA ALA A 225 -36.02 -4.67 -59.26
C ALA A 225 -34.97 -3.73 -58.64
N ILE A 226 -34.59 -2.64 -59.33
CA ILE A 226 -33.71 -1.60 -58.76
C ILE A 226 -34.38 -0.92 -57.57
N ALA A 227 -35.65 -0.52 -57.69
CA ALA A 227 -36.38 0.12 -56.60
C ALA A 227 -36.57 -0.81 -55.39
N GLU A 228 -36.73 -2.12 -55.62
CA GLU A 228 -36.82 -3.13 -54.57
C GLU A 228 -35.47 -3.32 -53.86
N ILE A 229 -34.37 -3.39 -54.61
CA ILE A 229 -33.01 -3.45 -54.06
C ILE A 229 -32.69 -2.16 -53.28
N GLU A 230 -33.01 -0.98 -53.80
CA GLU A 230 -32.81 0.29 -53.10
C GLU A 230 -33.63 0.36 -51.80
N LYS A 231 -34.86 -0.17 -51.81
CA LYS A 231 -35.71 -0.24 -50.62
C LYS A 231 -35.15 -1.23 -49.58
N GLU A 232 -34.72 -2.40 -50.00
CA GLU A 232 -34.07 -3.39 -49.13
C GLU A 232 -32.76 -2.84 -48.54
N GLU A 233 -31.97 -2.12 -49.35
CA GLU A 233 -30.76 -1.43 -48.88
C GLU A 233 -31.10 -0.36 -47.85
N THR A 234 -32.14 0.46 -48.07
CA THR A 234 -32.55 1.49 -47.11
C THR A 234 -32.99 0.88 -45.77
N PHE A 235 -33.79 -0.19 -45.80
CA PHE A 235 -34.20 -0.90 -44.60
C PHE A 235 -33.01 -1.53 -43.87
N THR A 236 -32.08 -2.13 -44.61
CA THR A 236 -30.87 -2.73 -44.02
C THR A 236 -29.99 -1.65 -43.37
N ARG A 237 -29.85 -0.48 -44.00
CA ARG A 237 -29.12 0.67 -43.44
C ARG A 237 -29.79 1.21 -42.18
N GLU A 238 -31.11 1.32 -42.17
CA GLU A 238 -31.88 1.76 -40.99
C GLU A 238 -31.73 0.77 -39.83
N ALA A 239 -31.91 -0.52 -40.08
CA ALA A 239 -31.71 -1.57 -39.08
C ALA A 239 -30.28 -1.57 -38.51
N THR A 240 -29.28 -1.43 -39.37
CA THR A 240 -27.86 -1.35 -38.95
C THR A 240 -27.60 -0.08 -38.12
N ALA A 241 -28.24 1.04 -38.46
CA ALA A 241 -28.11 2.28 -37.69
C ALA A 241 -28.76 2.17 -36.31
N GLU A 242 -29.94 1.55 -36.20
CA GLU A 242 -30.60 1.30 -34.92
C GLU A 242 -29.80 0.35 -34.01
N GLU A 243 -29.22 -0.71 -34.58
CA GLU A 243 -28.32 -1.62 -33.87
C GLU A 243 -27.08 -0.86 -33.35
N TYR A 244 -26.47 -0.03 -34.19
CA TYR A 244 -25.33 0.81 -33.82
C TYR A 244 -25.69 1.78 -32.68
N ASP A 245 -26.80 2.50 -32.77
CA ASP A 245 -27.23 3.45 -31.72
C ASP A 245 -27.48 2.73 -30.39
N LYS A 246 -28.07 1.53 -30.42
CA LYS A 246 -28.27 0.70 -29.24
C LYS A 246 -26.95 0.24 -28.63
N GLU A 247 -25.98 -0.18 -29.44
CA GLU A 247 -24.64 -0.53 -28.96
C GLU A 247 -23.95 0.68 -28.33
N VAL A 248 -24.00 1.85 -28.97
CA VAL A 248 -23.43 3.09 -28.42
C VAL A 248 -24.05 3.44 -27.08
N LEU A 249 -25.37 3.33 -26.92
CA LEU A 249 -26.04 3.58 -25.64
C LEU A 249 -25.63 2.60 -24.54
N MET A 250 -25.46 1.31 -24.87
CA MET A 250 -24.96 0.29 -23.94
C MET A 250 -23.52 0.60 -23.51
N ILE A 251 -22.67 1.01 -24.45
CA ILE A 251 -21.29 1.45 -24.18
C ILE A 251 -21.29 2.65 -23.23
N ILE A 252 -22.10 3.67 -23.50
CA ILE A 252 -22.21 4.86 -22.64
C ILE A 252 -22.67 4.48 -21.23
N ARG A 253 -23.64 3.56 -21.10
CA ARG A 253 -24.12 3.09 -19.80
C ARG A 253 -23.02 2.39 -19.01
N GLU A 254 -22.27 1.49 -19.64
CA GLU A 254 -21.14 0.80 -18.99
C GLU A 254 -20.04 1.77 -18.55
N ILE A 255 -19.70 2.76 -19.39
CA ILE A 255 -18.73 3.81 -19.04
C ILE A 255 -19.20 4.59 -17.79
N LYS A 256 -20.49 4.93 -17.70
CA LYS A 256 -21.05 5.63 -16.53
C LYS A 256 -20.96 4.79 -15.26
N LEU A 257 -21.39 3.52 -15.31
CA LEU A 257 -21.31 2.60 -14.16
C LEU A 257 -19.87 2.42 -13.69
N ALA A 258 -18.94 2.26 -14.62
CA ALA A 258 -17.52 2.14 -14.29
C ALA A 258 -16.94 3.42 -13.69
N THR A 259 -17.37 4.58 -14.17
CA THR A 259 -16.97 5.88 -13.63
C THR A 259 -17.46 6.03 -12.20
N GLU A 260 -18.71 5.67 -11.90
CA GLU A 260 -19.28 5.69 -10.56
C GLU A 260 -18.53 4.75 -9.60
N ALA A 261 -18.31 3.50 -10.01
CA ALA A 261 -17.54 2.52 -9.23
C ALA A 261 -16.10 2.98 -8.97
N THR A 262 -15.47 3.62 -9.96
CA THR A 262 -14.11 4.19 -9.83
C THR A 262 -14.11 5.36 -8.87
N ASN A 263 -15.07 6.28 -8.97
CA ASN A 263 -15.20 7.42 -8.06
C ASN A 263 -15.43 6.96 -6.61
N GLU A 264 -16.24 5.93 -6.38
CA GLU A 264 -16.46 5.36 -5.04
C GLU A 264 -15.17 4.74 -4.47
N TYR A 265 -14.44 3.99 -5.31
CA TYR A 265 -13.14 3.45 -4.95
C TYR A 265 -12.14 4.58 -4.60
N GLU A 266 -12.04 5.64 -5.40
CA GLU A 266 -11.11 6.73 -5.10
C GLU A 266 -11.52 7.50 -3.84
N ARG A 267 -12.81 7.74 -3.64
CA ARG A 267 -13.34 8.37 -2.40
C ARG A 267 -13.03 7.57 -1.15
N THR A 268 -13.04 6.24 -1.24
CA THR A 268 -12.87 5.37 -0.06
C THR A 268 -11.40 5.04 0.19
N TYR A 269 -10.64 4.73 -0.87
CA TYR A 269 -9.30 4.15 -0.77
C TYR A 269 -8.17 5.14 -1.11
N LYS A 270 -8.47 6.29 -1.75
CA LYS A 270 -7.49 7.35 -2.10
C LYS A 270 -7.79 8.72 -1.46
N ARG A 271 -8.49 8.70 -0.32
CA ARG A 271 -9.08 9.90 0.31
C ARG A 271 -8.05 10.97 0.73
N ASP A 272 -6.87 10.55 1.17
CA ASP A 272 -5.78 11.41 1.61
C ASP A 272 -4.53 11.25 0.72
N SER A 273 -3.66 12.27 0.69
CA SER A 273 -2.37 12.21 -0.02
C SER A 273 -1.46 11.07 0.49
N GLY A 274 -1.69 10.62 1.73
CA GLY A 274 -1.07 9.42 2.30
C GLY A 274 -1.74 8.12 1.87
N GLY A 275 -3.05 8.09 1.61
CA GLY A 275 -3.84 6.86 1.45
C GLY A 275 -4.34 6.29 2.79
N MET A 276 -5.03 5.16 2.73
CA MET A 276 -5.60 4.48 3.90
C MET A 276 -4.69 3.34 4.40
N HIS A 277 -4.70 3.07 5.70
CA HIS A 277 -3.93 1.97 6.29
C HIS A 277 -4.74 0.67 6.28
N PHE A 278 -4.14 -0.38 5.73
CA PHE A 278 -4.79 -1.68 5.58
C PHE A 278 -4.02 -2.80 6.25
N VAL A 279 -4.75 -3.83 6.69
CA VAL A 279 -4.20 -5.13 7.08
C VAL A 279 -4.47 -6.12 5.95
N LEU A 280 -3.44 -6.87 5.54
CA LEU A 280 -3.59 -7.92 4.55
C LEU A 280 -4.02 -9.24 5.23
N PRO A 281 -5.15 -9.86 4.84
CA PRO A 281 -5.50 -11.20 5.31
C PRO A 281 -4.51 -12.27 4.83
N CYS A 282 -4.42 -13.37 5.59
CA CYS A 282 -3.71 -14.58 5.19
C CYS A 282 -4.21 -15.16 3.85
N GLU A 283 -5.51 -15.01 3.56
CA GLU A 283 -6.16 -15.53 2.35
C GLU A 283 -5.80 -14.74 1.07
N ALA A 284 -4.99 -13.68 1.18
CA ALA A 284 -4.61 -12.87 0.03
C ALA A 284 -3.76 -13.68 -0.96
N ARG A 285 -4.15 -13.64 -2.24
CA ARG A 285 -3.46 -14.37 -3.33
C ARG A 285 -2.54 -13.50 -4.18
N LEU A 286 -2.61 -12.17 -4.01
CA LEU A 286 -1.89 -11.18 -4.81
C LEU A 286 -0.94 -10.37 -3.92
N ILE A 287 0.18 -9.94 -4.49
CA ILE A 287 1.13 -9.01 -3.86
C ILE A 287 0.47 -7.64 -3.71
N GLU A 288 -0.19 -7.16 -4.77
CA GLU A 288 -1.02 -5.95 -4.73
C GLU A 288 -2.51 -6.35 -4.63
N PRO A 289 -3.08 -6.36 -3.41
CA PRO A 289 -4.44 -6.82 -3.19
C PRO A 289 -5.48 -5.88 -3.80
N TYR A 290 -6.70 -6.39 -3.96
CA TYR A 290 -7.86 -5.57 -4.33
C TYR A 290 -8.53 -4.95 -3.11
N ALA A 291 -9.21 -3.83 -3.33
CA ALA A 291 -9.83 -3.00 -2.30
C ALA A 291 -10.80 -3.77 -1.39
N ASN A 292 -11.55 -4.71 -1.96
CA ASN A 292 -12.51 -5.57 -1.26
C ASN A 292 -11.89 -6.75 -0.50
N THR A 293 -10.58 -6.99 -0.67
CA THR A 293 -9.86 -8.12 -0.08
C THR A 293 -9.02 -7.75 1.14
N VAL A 294 -9.04 -6.49 1.59
CA VAL A 294 -8.25 -5.99 2.72
C VAL A 294 -9.14 -5.47 3.85
N TYR A 295 -8.59 -5.32 5.06
CA TYR A 295 -9.27 -4.65 6.18
C TYR A 295 -8.75 -3.26 6.41
N GLY A 296 -9.63 -2.30 6.70
CA GLY A 296 -9.21 -1.02 7.25
C GLY A 296 -8.66 -1.22 8.67
N VAL A 297 -7.49 -0.63 8.97
CA VAL A 297 -6.94 -0.67 10.34
C VAL A 297 -7.92 -0.03 11.33
N GLU A 298 -8.55 1.08 10.94
CA GLU A 298 -9.53 1.78 11.77
C GLU A 298 -10.79 0.95 12.00
N GLU A 299 -11.23 0.16 11.01
CA GLU A 299 -12.37 -0.75 11.15
C GLU A 299 -12.11 -1.81 12.22
N LEU A 300 -10.95 -2.49 12.15
CA LEU A 300 -10.56 -3.49 13.14
C LEU A 300 -10.45 -2.90 14.55
N MET A 301 -9.89 -1.68 14.67
CA MET A 301 -9.79 -1.00 15.95
C MET A 301 -11.14 -0.56 16.51
N ASN A 302 -12.06 -0.11 15.64
CA ASN A 302 -13.40 0.29 16.05
C ASN A 302 -14.22 -0.90 16.54
N ILE A 303 -14.08 -2.07 15.90
CA ILE A 303 -14.72 -3.31 16.34
C ILE A 303 -14.13 -3.75 17.68
N ALA A 304 -12.80 -3.85 17.76
CA ALA A 304 -12.13 -4.31 18.97
C ALA A 304 -12.39 -3.39 20.18
N LEU A 305 -12.57 -2.07 19.98
CA LEU A 305 -12.79 -1.10 21.06
C LEU A 305 -14.26 -0.65 21.22
N GLU A 306 -15.19 -1.19 20.42
CA GLU A 306 -16.63 -0.85 20.43
C GLU A 306 -16.90 0.67 20.44
N ARG A 307 -16.17 1.43 19.61
CA ARG A 307 -16.09 2.90 19.68
C ARG A 307 -17.38 3.68 19.38
N GLN A 308 -18.48 3.01 19.01
CA GLN A 308 -19.75 3.70 18.79
C GLN A 308 -20.35 4.21 20.11
N ILE A 309 -20.31 3.40 21.19
CA ILE A 309 -20.63 3.79 22.58
C ILE A 309 -19.87 2.82 23.49
N SER A 310 -18.66 3.17 23.94
CA SER A 310 -17.90 2.26 24.81
C SER A 310 -18.61 2.10 26.17
N PRO A 311 -18.89 0.87 26.63
CA PRO A 311 -19.55 0.65 27.91
C PRO A 311 -18.71 1.17 29.08
N LEU A 312 -19.38 1.62 30.14
CA LEU A 312 -18.73 2.06 31.38
C LEU A 312 -17.89 0.91 31.94
N GLY A 313 -16.59 1.15 32.12
CA GLY A 313 -15.68 0.13 32.65
C GLY A 313 -14.94 -0.71 31.60
N LEU A 314 -15.11 -0.44 30.31
CA LEU A 314 -14.32 -1.10 29.27
C LEU A 314 -12.82 -0.77 29.42
N GLN A 315 -11.97 -1.78 29.62
CA GLN A 315 -10.53 -1.63 29.79
C GLN A 315 -9.79 -2.43 28.74
N ARG A 316 -9.57 -1.81 27.58
CA ARG A 316 -9.02 -2.52 26.44
C ARG A 316 -7.95 -1.71 25.73
N ILE A 317 -6.89 -2.39 25.34
CA ILE A 317 -5.82 -1.84 24.50
C ILE A 317 -5.70 -2.70 23.27
N VAL A 318 -5.61 -2.05 22.11
CA VAL A 318 -5.41 -2.70 20.82
C VAL A 318 -4.11 -2.16 20.24
N ALA A 319 -3.15 -3.03 19.99
CA ALA A 319 -1.89 -2.74 19.34
C ALA A 319 -1.81 -3.51 18.01
N ILE A 320 -1.37 -2.83 16.95
CA ILE A 320 -1.23 -3.41 15.62
C ILE A 320 0.19 -3.08 15.13
N ASP A 321 0.94 -4.06 14.60
CA ASP A 321 2.24 -3.86 13.95
C ASP A 321 2.23 -4.48 12.55
N LEU A 322 2.32 -3.63 11.53
CA LEU A 322 2.21 -4.04 10.13
C LEU A 322 3.53 -3.83 9.39
N GLU A 323 4.01 -4.90 8.75
CA GLU A 323 5.16 -4.86 7.86
C GLU A 323 4.76 -4.50 6.43
N PRO A 324 5.57 -3.69 5.73
CA PRO A 324 5.34 -3.44 4.32
C PRO A 324 5.56 -4.72 3.49
N ILE A 325 4.68 -4.95 2.50
CA ILE A 325 4.81 -6.07 1.56
C ILE A 325 5.96 -5.83 0.59
N THR A 326 6.03 -4.60 0.06
CA THR A 326 6.99 -4.19 -0.96
C THR A 326 7.85 -3.04 -0.45
N PRO A 327 9.06 -2.82 -0.99
CA PRO A 327 9.95 -1.76 -0.53
C PRO A 327 9.40 -0.33 -0.70
N ILE A 328 8.37 -0.13 -1.53
CA ILE A 328 7.68 1.16 -1.69
C ILE A 328 6.50 1.35 -0.74
N SER A 329 5.92 0.25 -0.25
CA SER A 329 4.89 0.36 0.77
C SER A 329 5.54 0.75 2.10
N CYS A 330 4.80 1.51 2.88
CA CYS A 330 5.19 1.84 4.23
C CYS A 330 4.38 0.98 5.18
N GLY A 331 5.06 0.27 6.09
CA GLY A 331 4.38 -0.37 7.20
C GLY A 331 3.75 0.67 8.13
N SER A 332 3.06 0.21 9.16
CA SER A 332 2.60 1.10 10.23
C SER A 332 2.32 0.33 11.50
N ALA A 333 2.55 0.97 12.63
CA ALA A 333 2.03 0.50 13.90
C ALA A 333 0.98 1.44 14.46
N TRP A 334 0.00 0.87 15.18
CA TRP A 334 -1.09 1.61 15.78
C TRP A 334 -1.29 1.11 17.19
N VAL A 335 -1.56 2.01 18.12
CA VAL A 335 -1.93 1.64 19.49
C VAL A 335 -3.10 2.51 19.91
N ALA A 336 -4.17 1.88 20.33
CA ALA A 336 -5.34 2.56 20.86
C ALA A 336 -5.82 1.95 22.15
N SER A 337 -6.61 2.75 22.86
CA SER A 337 -7.22 2.37 24.12
C SER A 337 -8.72 2.64 24.10
N SER A 338 -9.43 1.95 24.99
CA SER A 338 -10.84 2.23 25.33
C SER A 338 -11.03 3.60 25.97
N THR A 339 -9.95 4.28 26.38
CA THR A 339 -9.99 5.69 26.82
C THR A 339 -10.09 6.68 25.65
N GLY A 340 -10.14 6.18 24.40
CA GLY A 340 -10.40 7.00 23.21
C GLY A 340 -9.15 7.56 22.53
N TYR A 341 -7.95 7.19 22.97
CA TYR A 341 -6.69 7.59 22.33
C TYR A 341 -6.36 6.67 21.15
N THR A 342 -5.74 7.24 20.11
CA THR A 342 -5.24 6.49 18.95
C THR A 342 -3.88 7.03 18.52
N LEU A 343 -2.82 6.29 18.84
CA LEU A 343 -1.46 6.61 18.42
C LEU A 343 -1.15 5.92 17.09
N LYS A 344 -0.90 6.71 16.05
CA LYS A 344 -0.57 6.24 14.70
C LYS A 344 0.92 6.42 14.42
N PHE A 345 1.63 5.33 14.16
CA PHE A 345 3.07 5.31 13.90
C PHE A 345 3.34 4.86 12.45
N PRO A 346 3.32 5.78 11.47
CA PRO A 346 3.69 5.43 10.10
C PRO A 346 5.19 5.08 10.04
N TYR A 347 5.50 3.93 9.46
CA TYR A 347 6.88 3.53 9.20
C TYR A 347 7.38 4.18 7.91
N GLN A 348 8.69 4.30 7.79
CA GLN A 348 9.38 4.63 6.56
C GLN A 348 9.62 3.37 5.72
N PRO A 349 9.92 3.50 4.42
CA PRO A 349 10.31 2.37 3.59
C PRO A 349 11.39 1.50 4.26
N GLN A 350 11.28 0.19 4.08
CA GLN A 350 12.17 -0.85 4.65
C GLN A 350 12.12 -1.03 6.18
N GLN A 351 11.51 -0.10 6.93
CA GLN A 351 11.29 -0.28 8.37
C GLN A 351 10.22 -1.34 8.63
N ARG A 352 10.42 -2.16 9.66
CA ARG A 352 9.54 -3.31 10.00
C ARG A 352 9.74 -3.79 11.43
N ARG A 353 8.72 -4.44 12.02
CA ARG A 353 8.75 -5.07 13.37
C ARG A 353 9.31 -4.15 14.47
N ILE A 354 8.88 -2.89 14.47
CA ILE A 354 9.38 -1.92 15.46
C ILE A 354 8.54 -2.02 16.73
N MET A 355 7.21 -2.05 16.59
CA MET A 355 6.29 -2.07 17.72
C MET A 355 6.37 -3.39 18.49
N SER A 356 6.44 -4.57 17.83
CA SER A 356 6.62 -5.88 18.52
C SER A 356 7.72 -5.80 19.59
N HIS A 357 8.90 -5.30 19.20
CA HIS A 357 10.07 -5.18 20.08
C HIS A 357 9.88 -4.17 21.21
N LEU A 358 9.13 -3.10 20.96
CA LEU A 358 8.85 -2.10 21.99
C LEU A 358 7.83 -2.61 23.00
N LEU A 359 6.84 -3.39 22.56
CA LEU A 359 5.86 -4.04 23.43
C LEU A 359 6.56 -5.05 24.35
N CYS A 360 7.38 -5.97 23.82
CA CYS A 360 8.14 -6.91 24.67
C CYS A 360 8.92 -6.17 25.76
N LYS A 361 9.62 -5.08 25.42
CA LYS A 361 10.36 -4.28 26.41
C LYS A 361 9.48 -3.51 27.38
N ALA A 362 8.30 -3.06 26.95
CA ALA A 362 7.38 -2.33 27.80
C ALA A 362 6.83 -3.23 28.90
N PHE A 363 6.39 -4.44 28.52
CA PHE A 363 5.92 -5.44 29.47
C PHE A 363 7.08 -6.00 30.30
N ASP A 364 8.28 -6.25 29.74
CA ASP A 364 9.52 -6.64 30.46
C ASP A 364 10.06 -5.56 31.45
N GLY A 365 9.24 -4.64 31.94
CA GLY A 365 9.56 -3.77 33.08
C GLY A 365 10.43 -2.57 32.74
N ARG A 366 10.75 -2.32 31.47
CA ARG A 366 11.68 -1.23 31.07
C ARG A 366 10.99 0.12 30.91
N MET A 367 9.72 0.18 31.27
CA MET A 367 8.87 1.34 31.12
C MET A 367 8.91 2.24 32.38
N PRO A 368 9.29 3.52 32.24
CA PRO A 368 9.23 4.46 33.35
C PRO A 368 7.78 4.77 33.74
N CYS A 369 7.56 5.10 35.00
CA CYS A 369 6.29 5.64 35.47
C CYS A 369 6.25 7.15 35.17
N VAL A 370 5.13 7.64 34.64
CA VAL A 370 4.83 9.07 34.51
C VAL A 370 4.04 9.48 35.75
N PRO A 371 4.56 10.41 36.59
CA PRO A 371 3.88 10.82 37.80
C PRO A 371 2.50 11.42 37.51
N ALA A 372 1.47 10.96 38.22
CA ALA A 372 0.09 11.42 38.09
C ALA A 372 -0.34 12.40 39.21
N HIS A 373 0.60 12.97 39.97
CA HIS A 373 0.32 13.82 41.14
C HIS A 373 -0.35 15.16 40.81
N PHE A 374 -0.36 15.56 39.54
CA PHE A 374 -0.99 16.81 39.12
C PHE A 374 -2.49 16.63 38.90
N ARG A 375 -3.32 17.55 39.44
CA ARG A 375 -4.79 17.46 39.40
C ARG A 375 -5.37 17.18 38.00
N TYR A 376 -4.77 17.72 36.94
CA TYR A 376 -5.25 17.52 35.56
C TYR A 376 -4.62 16.32 34.84
N ALA A 377 -3.71 15.55 35.47
CA ALA A 377 -3.12 14.35 34.87
C ALA A 377 -4.19 13.32 34.49
N VAL A 378 -5.27 13.25 35.28
CA VAL A 378 -6.44 12.41 35.07
C VAL A 378 -7.14 12.68 33.73
N LEU A 379 -7.20 13.93 33.28
CA LEU A 379 -7.79 14.31 31.99
C LEU A 379 -7.02 13.71 30.80
N LYS A 380 -5.78 13.29 31.03
CA LYS A 380 -4.87 12.71 30.03
C LYS A 380 -4.68 11.20 30.19
N GLY A 381 -5.57 10.55 30.96
CA GLY A 381 -5.49 9.12 31.26
C GLY A 381 -4.42 8.73 32.29
N GLY A 382 -3.87 9.71 33.02
CA GLY A 382 -2.91 9.48 34.10
C GLY A 382 -3.60 9.02 35.38
N ILE A 383 -3.08 7.97 36.04
CA ILE A 383 -3.53 7.52 37.35
C ILE A 383 -2.36 7.17 38.28
N GLU A 384 -2.60 7.33 39.58
CA GLU A 384 -1.67 6.81 40.58
C GLU A 384 -1.75 5.28 40.55
N THR A 385 -0.60 4.65 40.40
CA THR A 385 -0.44 3.20 40.29
C THR A 385 0.53 2.71 41.36
N LYS A 386 0.47 1.41 41.68
CA LYS A 386 1.48 0.80 42.55
C LYS A 386 2.85 0.82 41.86
N SER A 387 3.92 0.61 42.63
CA SER A 387 5.30 0.63 42.12
C SER A 387 5.56 -0.36 40.98
N ASP A 388 4.84 -1.48 41.00
CA ASP A 388 4.89 -2.59 40.06
C ASP A 388 3.86 -2.50 38.92
N GLU A 389 3.08 -1.43 38.86
CA GLU A 389 2.04 -1.20 37.84
C GLU A 389 2.40 0.00 36.96
N ARG A 390 1.87 0.04 35.73
CA ARG A 390 1.96 1.23 34.88
C ARG A 390 0.65 1.48 34.17
N ASP A 391 0.21 2.73 34.27
CA ASP A 391 -0.99 3.22 33.63
C ASP A 391 -0.82 3.44 32.11
N TRP A 392 -1.95 3.70 31.45
CA TRP A 392 -1.99 4.05 30.05
C TRP A 392 -1.08 5.23 29.71
N ARG A 393 -1.04 6.28 30.54
CA ARG A 393 -0.21 7.46 30.26
C ARG A 393 1.27 7.10 30.21
N SER A 394 1.75 6.31 31.16
CA SER A 394 3.13 5.82 31.17
C SER A 394 3.43 4.97 29.93
N PHE A 395 2.50 4.09 29.57
CA PHE A 395 2.60 3.24 28.37
C PHE A 395 2.68 4.02 27.07
N ALA A 396 1.70 4.89 26.83
CA ALA A 396 1.66 5.75 25.65
C ALA A 396 2.90 6.65 25.54
N THR A 397 3.33 7.25 26.65
CA THR A 397 4.52 8.14 26.69
C THR A 397 5.80 7.36 26.36
N TYR A 398 5.95 6.14 26.86
CA TYR A 398 7.08 5.29 26.55
C TYR A 398 7.14 4.96 25.05
N LEU A 399 6.02 4.52 24.45
CA LEU A 399 5.98 4.18 23.03
C LEU A 399 6.31 5.39 22.16
N VAL A 400 5.68 6.54 22.39
CA VAL A 400 5.95 7.78 21.64
C VAL A 400 7.42 8.19 21.77
N SER A 401 8.00 8.10 22.98
CA SER A 401 9.42 8.39 23.19
C SER A 401 10.34 7.45 22.42
N LYS A 402 10.03 6.14 22.37
CA LYS A 402 10.85 5.16 21.64
C LYS A 402 10.68 5.25 20.12
N MET A 403 9.53 5.71 19.65
CA MET A 403 9.23 5.89 18.22
C MET A 403 9.76 7.21 17.66
N GLN A 404 10.27 8.12 18.49
CA GLN A 404 10.83 9.41 18.04
C GLN A 404 11.92 9.30 16.97
N SER A 405 12.75 8.25 17.00
CA SER A 405 13.82 8.07 16.00
C SER A 405 13.35 7.43 14.70
N VAL A 406 12.06 7.07 14.61
CA VAL A 406 11.44 6.33 13.51
C VAL A 406 10.49 7.24 12.75
N CYS A 407 9.65 7.98 13.47
CA CYS A 407 8.65 8.87 12.90
C CYS A 407 9.26 10.17 12.36
N SER A 408 8.61 10.76 11.34
CA SER A 408 8.92 12.11 10.88
C SER A 408 8.63 13.14 11.99
N LYS A 409 9.22 14.35 11.87
CA LYS A 409 8.97 15.43 12.84
C LYS A 409 7.48 15.81 12.91
N ALA A 410 6.78 15.77 11.78
CA ALA A 410 5.34 16.07 11.71
C ALA A 410 4.51 15.00 12.42
N ALA A 411 4.73 13.72 12.09
CA ALA A 411 4.04 12.60 12.75
C ALA A 411 4.30 12.58 14.26
N LEU A 412 5.53 12.93 14.70
CA LEU A 412 5.84 13.03 16.12
C LEU A 412 5.10 14.20 16.81
N ALA A 413 4.88 15.31 16.12
CA ALA A 413 4.10 16.43 16.65
C ALA A 413 2.64 16.02 16.85
N GLU A 414 2.03 15.39 15.83
CA GLU A 414 0.67 14.83 15.93
C GLU A 414 0.53 13.81 17.07
N LEU A 415 1.51 12.91 17.22
CA LEU A 415 1.53 11.95 18.34
C LEU A 415 1.62 12.62 19.71
N ARG A 416 2.34 13.74 19.83
CA ARG A 416 2.43 14.50 21.09
C ARG A 416 1.14 15.26 21.36
N GLU A 417 0.52 15.84 20.34
CA GLU A 417 -0.80 16.48 20.46
C GLU A 417 -1.86 15.47 20.88
N GLU A 418 -1.88 14.29 20.26
CA GLU A 418 -2.79 13.20 20.62
C GLU A 418 -2.53 12.70 22.04
N LEU A 419 -1.26 12.58 22.45
CA LEU A 419 -0.91 12.25 23.82
C LEU A 419 -1.42 13.32 24.78
N ASP A 420 -1.32 14.61 24.46
CA ASP A 420 -1.76 15.70 25.32
C ASP A 420 -3.25 16.04 25.25
N ARG A 421 -4.00 15.40 24.35
CA ARG A 421 -5.45 15.56 24.22
C ARG A 421 -6.16 15.14 25.50
N GLU A 422 -7.11 15.96 25.94
CA GLU A 422 -7.97 15.65 27.08
C GLU A 422 -9.18 14.83 26.59
N VAL A 423 -9.47 13.70 27.23
CA VAL A 423 -10.60 12.82 26.88
C VAL A 423 -11.58 12.65 28.03
N PRO A 424 -12.89 12.55 27.75
CA PRO A 424 -13.86 12.08 28.74
C PRO A 424 -13.53 10.61 29.06
N PHE A 425 -13.17 10.35 30.30
CA PHE A 425 -12.55 9.10 30.74
C PHE A 425 -13.56 7.95 30.86
N VAL A 426 -13.18 6.74 30.40
CA VAL A 426 -14.08 5.57 30.35
C VAL A 426 -13.67 4.41 31.28
N ALA A 427 -12.41 4.31 31.77
CA ALA A 427 -11.99 3.33 32.79
C ALA A 427 -10.53 3.52 33.29
N GLU A 428 -10.20 3.04 34.50
CA GLU A 428 -8.81 2.92 35.01
C GLU A 428 -8.02 1.88 34.20
N LEU A 429 -7.18 2.36 33.29
CA LEU A 429 -6.45 1.51 32.36
C LEU A 429 -5.00 1.31 32.80
N ILE A 430 -4.70 0.12 33.32
CA ILE A 430 -3.37 -0.31 33.78
C ILE A 430 -2.88 -1.47 32.89
N PRO A 431 -2.23 -1.18 31.74
CA PRO A 431 -1.71 -2.19 30.83
C PRO A 431 -0.69 -3.14 31.46
N VAL A 432 0.24 -2.61 32.26
CA VAL A 432 1.35 -3.41 32.81
C VAL A 432 1.11 -3.59 34.30
N ARG A 433 1.04 -4.84 34.74
CA ARG A 433 0.84 -5.21 36.15
C ARG A 433 1.90 -6.21 36.58
N GLY A 434 2.45 -6.06 37.78
CA GLY A 434 3.51 -6.93 38.28
C GLY A 434 4.80 -6.81 37.47
N ILE A 435 5.46 -5.65 37.50
CA ILE A 435 6.80 -5.50 36.92
C ILE A 435 7.77 -6.44 37.62
N VAL A 436 8.25 -7.44 36.89
CA VAL A 436 9.13 -8.50 37.41
C VAL A 436 10.61 -8.11 37.35
N LEU A 437 10.96 -7.03 36.64
CA LEU A 437 12.36 -6.71 36.35
C LEU A 437 13.02 -5.90 37.48
N ASP A 438 13.50 -6.59 38.51
CA ASP A 438 14.36 -6.00 39.54
C ASP A 438 15.78 -5.67 39.00
N LEU A 439 16.57 -4.93 39.79
CA LEU A 439 17.90 -4.46 39.38
C LEU A 439 18.87 -5.63 39.13
N ASP A 440 18.80 -6.69 39.94
CA ASP A 440 19.67 -7.86 39.86
C ASP A 440 19.37 -8.70 38.61
N THR A 441 18.09 -8.93 38.30
CA THR A 441 17.65 -9.62 37.08
C THR A 441 18.07 -8.83 35.84
N ARG A 442 17.96 -7.50 35.89
CA ARG A 442 18.41 -6.61 34.81
C ARG A 442 19.91 -6.72 34.57
N GLU A 443 20.71 -6.85 35.62
CA GLU A 443 22.15 -7.02 35.51
C GLU A 443 22.53 -8.41 35.01
N ARG A 444 21.84 -9.46 35.48
CA ARG A 444 22.00 -10.83 34.98
C ARG A 444 21.71 -10.93 33.48
N LEU A 445 20.58 -10.39 33.03
CA LEU A 445 20.21 -10.36 31.61
C LEU A 445 21.22 -9.56 30.78
N ARG A 446 21.78 -8.47 31.34
CA ARG A 446 22.84 -7.72 30.67
C ARG A 446 24.10 -8.57 30.48
N ARG A 447 24.52 -9.31 31.51
CA ARG A 447 25.69 -10.22 31.44
C ARG A 447 25.46 -11.38 30.47
N GLU A 448 24.26 -11.96 30.46
CA GLU A 448 23.91 -13.03 29.50
C GLU A 448 23.97 -12.52 28.05
N ARG A 449 23.45 -11.32 27.80
CA ARG A 449 23.49 -10.71 26.45
C ARG A 449 24.90 -10.39 25.96
N ASP A 450 25.82 -10.11 26.87
CA ASP A 450 27.22 -9.83 26.56
C ASP A 450 28.02 -11.14 26.36
N SER A 451 27.65 -12.24 27.05
CA SER A 451 28.38 -13.52 27.01
C SER A 451 27.85 -14.55 26.01
N LYS A 452 26.55 -14.55 25.69
CA LYS A 452 25.94 -15.51 24.77
C LYS A 452 26.29 -15.17 23.32
N GLU A 453 27.11 -16.01 22.71
CA GLU A 453 27.39 -15.96 21.27
C GLU A 453 26.27 -16.62 20.46
N VAL A 454 26.00 -16.05 19.29
CA VAL A 454 25.00 -16.55 18.33
C VAL A 454 25.59 -16.52 16.92
N HIS A 455 25.26 -17.55 16.15
CA HIS A 455 25.60 -17.65 14.73
C HIS A 455 24.43 -17.15 13.90
N VAL A 456 24.69 -16.23 12.97
CA VAL A 456 23.62 -15.52 12.25
C VAL A 456 23.93 -15.47 10.77
N VAL A 457 22.92 -15.75 9.95
CA VAL A 457 22.95 -15.57 8.50
C VAL A 457 22.14 -14.32 8.15
N LEU A 458 22.78 -13.40 7.45
CA LEU A 458 22.15 -12.19 6.91
C LEU A 458 22.06 -12.32 5.40
N ARG A 459 20.88 -12.07 4.83
CA ARG A 459 20.63 -12.10 3.39
C ARG A 459 20.52 -10.67 2.87
N TYR A 460 21.28 -10.36 1.82
CA TYR A 460 21.29 -9.06 1.16
C TYR A 460 21.10 -9.21 -0.35
N GLY A 461 20.26 -8.35 -0.93
CA GLY A 461 20.24 -8.11 -2.38
C GLY A 461 21.20 -6.98 -2.70
N VAL A 462 22.21 -7.23 -3.54
CA VAL A 462 23.21 -6.24 -3.95
C VAL A 462 23.07 -5.97 -5.44
N GLY A 463 22.70 -4.75 -5.81
CA GLY A 463 22.53 -4.33 -7.20
C GLY A 463 23.81 -4.53 -8.00
N SER A 464 23.63 -4.88 -9.27
CA SER A 464 24.70 -5.24 -10.20
C SER A 464 25.81 -4.19 -10.31
N SER A 465 25.47 -2.91 -10.20
CA SER A 465 26.42 -1.79 -10.23
C SER A 465 27.37 -1.73 -9.03
N HIS A 466 27.05 -2.43 -7.94
CA HIS A 466 27.79 -2.42 -6.67
C HIS A 466 28.46 -3.76 -6.36
N VAL A 467 28.33 -4.75 -7.24
CA VAL A 467 29.05 -6.01 -7.12
C VAL A 467 30.52 -5.78 -7.47
N GLN A 468 31.41 -6.08 -6.52
CA GLN A 468 32.85 -5.92 -6.66
C GLN A 468 33.56 -7.28 -6.48
N PRO A 469 34.79 -7.45 -7.00
CA PRO A 469 35.57 -8.67 -6.76
C PRO A 469 35.78 -8.96 -5.27
N ASP A 470 35.98 -7.91 -4.45
CA ASP A 470 36.10 -8.02 -2.99
C ASP A 470 34.80 -7.60 -2.29
N MET A 471 33.86 -8.53 -2.20
CA MET A 471 32.62 -8.32 -1.45
C MET A 471 32.83 -8.23 0.08
N PHE A 472 33.97 -8.67 0.62
CA PHE A 472 34.27 -8.54 2.05
C PHE A 472 34.42 -7.07 2.46
N ALA A 473 35.12 -6.27 1.66
CA ALA A 473 35.24 -4.83 1.90
C ALA A 473 33.88 -4.12 1.87
N VAL A 474 33.00 -4.49 0.93
CA VAL A 474 31.64 -3.94 0.83
C VAL A 474 30.85 -4.23 2.12
N PHE A 475 30.75 -5.50 2.52
CA PHE A 475 29.96 -5.88 3.70
C PHE A 475 30.57 -5.41 5.03
N LYS A 476 31.88 -5.17 5.10
CA LYS A 476 32.52 -4.57 6.28
C LYS A 476 31.99 -3.16 6.56
N ASN A 477 31.68 -2.39 5.52
CA ASN A 477 31.08 -1.07 5.64
C ASN A 477 29.57 -1.15 5.94
N VAL A 478 28.89 -2.23 5.54
CA VAL A 478 27.47 -2.48 5.85
C VAL A 478 27.27 -2.87 7.31
N ILE A 479 28.14 -3.73 7.83
CA ILE A 479 28.08 -4.29 9.18
C ILE A 479 29.03 -3.50 10.08
N THR A 480 28.61 -2.28 10.44
CA THR A 480 29.43 -1.28 11.14
C THR A 480 29.69 -1.59 12.63
N VAL A 481 29.09 -2.65 13.20
CA VAL A 481 29.03 -2.90 14.65
C VAL A 481 30.20 -3.76 15.18
N GLY A 482 31.35 -3.76 14.51
CA GLY A 482 32.55 -4.47 14.98
C GLY A 482 32.38 -5.99 15.08
N VAL A 483 31.52 -6.55 14.22
CA VAL A 483 31.29 -8.00 14.15
C VAL A 483 32.21 -8.60 13.07
N PRO A 484 32.99 -9.64 13.38
CA PRO A 484 33.82 -10.29 12.37
C PRO A 484 32.95 -11.00 11.33
N LEU A 485 33.19 -10.68 10.06
CA LEU A 485 32.61 -11.39 8.92
C LEU A 485 33.30 -12.75 8.81
N ARG A 486 32.53 -13.84 8.82
CA ARG A 486 33.09 -15.19 8.67
C ARG A 486 33.09 -15.66 7.22
N GLU A 487 31.94 -15.54 6.56
CA GLU A 487 31.75 -16.08 5.21
C GLU A 487 30.80 -15.19 4.42
N ILE A 488 31.09 -15.01 3.14
CA ILE A 488 30.25 -14.27 2.19
C ILE A 488 30.10 -15.16 0.95
N ALA A 489 28.86 -15.49 0.60
CA ALA A 489 28.57 -16.39 -0.50
C ALA A 489 27.47 -15.83 -1.39
N PHE A 490 27.71 -15.82 -2.71
CA PHE A 490 26.66 -15.63 -3.71
C PHE A 490 25.81 -16.90 -3.81
N LYS A 491 24.49 -16.76 -3.76
CA LYS A 491 23.53 -17.89 -3.71
C LYS A 491 23.02 -18.37 -5.06
N ASN A 492 23.77 -18.13 -6.14
CA ASN A 492 23.33 -18.47 -7.50
C ASN A 492 21.89 -17.99 -7.77
N THR A 493 21.53 -16.83 -7.22
CA THR A 493 20.19 -16.25 -7.30
C THR A 493 20.32 -14.78 -7.62
N ILE A 494 19.59 -14.32 -8.63
CA ILE A 494 19.44 -12.90 -8.93
C ILE A 494 17.97 -12.49 -8.83
N TYR A 495 17.73 -11.22 -8.52
CA TYR A 495 16.42 -10.59 -8.56
C TYR A 495 16.40 -9.57 -9.69
N ILE A 496 15.44 -9.68 -10.59
CA ILE A 496 15.15 -8.70 -11.62
C ILE A 496 14.09 -7.75 -11.05
N LEU A 497 14.47 -6.50 -10.83
CA LEU A 497 13.61 -5.47 -10.27
C LEU A 497 13.11 -4.57 -11.40
N PHE A 498 11.83 -4.18 -11.31
CA PHE A 498 11.20 -3.35 -12.33
C PHE A 498 11.08 -1.89 -11.90
N THR A 499 10.96 -1.01 -12.88
CA THR A 499 10.70 0.41 -12.68
C THR A 499 9.43 0.62 -11.87
N ARG A 500 9.34 1.77 -11.19
CA ARG A 500 8.25 2.06 -10.24
C ARG A 500 8.12 0.97 -9.15
N CYS A 501 9.26 0.36 -8.80
CA CYS A 501 9.41 -0.63 -7.74
C CYS A 501 8.48 -1.83 -7.88
N SER A 502 8.51 -2.46 -9.07
CA SER A 502 7.75 -3.69 -9.34
C SER A 502 6.23 -3.52 -9.25
N LYS A 503 5.72 -2.29 -9.36
CA LYS A 503 4.27 -2.06 -9.38
C LYS A 503 3.64 -2.80 -10.55
N GLY A 504 2.70 -3.71 -10.32
CA GLY A 504 2.05 -4.49 -11.38
C GLY A 504 2.56 -5.90 -11.61
N ILE A 505 3.50 -6.34 -10.78
CA ILE A 505 4.21 -7.60 -11.00
C ILE A 505 3.29 -8.82 -10.96
N ASP A 506 2.15 -8.76 -10.26
CA ASP A 506 1.15 -9.84 -10.24
C ASP A 506 0.65 -10.25 -11.63
N GLY A 507 0.69 -9.34 -12.60
CA GLY A 507 0.22 -9.63 -13.96
C GLY A 507 1.32 -9.94 -14.96
N LEU A 508 2.59 -9.98 -14.55
CA LEU A 508 3.69 -10.23 -15.46
C LEU A 508 3.51 -11.58 -16.18
N LEU A 509 3.57 -11.56 -17.51
CA LEU A 509 3.57 -12.79 -18.30
C LEU A 509 4.96 -13.44 -18.20
N MET A 510 5.02 -14.67 -17.70
CA MET A 510 6.29 -15.37 -17.45
C MET A 510 6.96 -15.88 -18.73
N GLU A 511 6.20 -16.29 -19.75
CA GLU A 511 6.77 -16.87 -20.96
C GLU A 511 7.68 -15.90 -21.73
N PRO A 512 7.32 -14.61 -21.95
CA PRO A 512 8.22 -13.65 -22.58
C PRO A 512 9.49 -13.42 -21.76
N LEU A 513 9.38 -13.34 -20.43
CA LEU A 513 10.54 -13.19 -19.57
C LEU A 513 11.48 -14.39 -19.65
N LEU A 514 10.92 -15.61 -19.62
CA LEU A 514 11.70 -16.84 -19.76
C LEU A 514 12.46 -16.87 -21.10
N LYS A 515 11.80 -16.47 -22.20
CA LYS A 515 12.48 -16.36 -23.52
C LYS A 515 13.66 -15.39 -23.49
N GLU A 516 13.49 -14.24 -22.86
CA GLU A 516 14.56 -13.24 -22.72
C GLU A 516 15.72 -13.74 -21.85
N ILE A 517 15.42 -14.37 -20.70
CA ILE A 517 16.42 -14.99 -19.81
C ILE A 517 17.18 -16.09 -20.57
N GLU A 518 16.48 -16.95 -21.28
CA GLU A 518 17.07 -18.06 -22.04
C GLU A 518 17.91 -17.58 -23.22
N SER A 519 17.54 -16.47 -23.86
CA SER A 519 18.36 -15.85 -24.92
C SER A 519 19.75 -15.42 -24.43
N CYS A 520 19.90 -15.22 -23.11
CA CYS A 520 21.17 -14.87 -22.48
C CYS A 520 22.03 -16.08 -22.09
N ARG A 521 21.54 -17.32 -22.27
CA ARG A 521 22.24 -18.53 -21.84
C ARG A 521 23.57 -18.70 -22.58
N PRO A 522 24.70 -18.91 -21.88
CA PRO A 522 25.97 -19.22 -22.52
C PRO A 522 25.92 -20.54 -23.29
N ILE A 523 26.61 -20.58 -24.42
CA ILE A 523 26.73 -21.80 -25.24
C ILE A 523 27.35 -22.91 -24.40
N GLY A 524 26.72 -24.09 -24.41
CA GLY A 524 27.17 -25.26 -23.63
C GLY A 524 26.72 -25.28 -22.16
N CYS A 525 26.02 -24.24 -21.67
CA CYS A 525 25.48 -24.22 -20.32
C CYS A 525 24.22 -25.09 -20.20
N ASN A 526 24.29 -26.16 -19.39
CA ASN A 526 23.16 -27.06 -19.11
C ASN A 526 22.53 -26.83 -17.73
N VAL A 527 22.90 -25.76 -17.03
CA VAL A 527 22.37 -25.46 -15.69
C VAL A 527 20.86 -25.15 -15.78
N PRO A 528 20.00 -25.88 -15.06
CA PRO A 528 18.58 -25.57 -15.03
C PRO A 528 18.29 -24.29 -14.23
N ILE A 529 17.20 -23.61 -14.59
CA ILE A 529 16.75 -22.39 -13.92
C ILE A 529 15.35 -22.56 -13.34
N SER A 530 15.11 -21.85 -12.23
CA SER A 530 13.80 -21.67 -11.64
C SER A 530 13.50 -20.17 -11.59
N VAL A 531 12.35 -19.76 -12.13
CA VAL A 531 11.94 -18.37 -12.17
C VAL A 531 10.60 -18.20 -11.45
N THR A 532 10.59 -17.37 -10.41
CA THR A 532 9.41 -17.16 -9.56
C THR A 532 9.19 -15.68 -9.33
N THR A 533 7.95 -15.23 -9.43
CA THR A 533 7.55 -13.88 -9.05
C THR A 533 7.56 -13.73 -7.53
N THR A 534 8.10 -12.61 -7.03
CA THR A 534 8.13 -12.27 -5.61
C THR A 534 7.61 -10.86 -5.41
N ALA A 535 7.24 -10.50 -4.17
CA ALA A 535 6.85 -9.13 -3.81
C ALA A 535 7.92 -8.06 -4.13
N LEU A 536 9.15 -8.50 -4.37
CA LEU A 536 10.30 -7.63 -4.61
C LEU A 536 10.59 -7.46 -6.10
N GLY A 537 10.28 -8.47 -6.91
CA GLY A 537 10.74 -8.60 -8.29
C GLY A 537 10.65 -10.05 -8.75
N VAL A 538 11.25 -10.36 -9.89
CA VAL A 538 11.37 -11.76 -10.32
C VAL A 538 12.64 -12.36 -9.77
N ARG A 539 12.52 -13.45 -9.01
CA ARG A 539 13.64 -14.25 -8.52
C ARG A 539 14.00 -15.29 -9.58
N LEU A 540 15.24 -15.25 -10.03
CA LEU A 540 15.85 -16.27 -10.89
C LEU A 540 16.88 -17.04 -10.06
N PHE A 541 16.66 -18.34 -9.90
CA PHE A 541 17.60 -19.27 -9.27
C PHE A 541 18.25 -20.15 -10.34
N PHE A 542 19.58 -20.22 -10.33
CA PHE A 542 20.35 -21.16 -11.13
C PHE A 542 20.61 -22.40 -10.27
N ASP A 543 19.99 -23.53 -10.60
CA ASP A 543 20.15 -24.80 -9.87
C ASP A 543 21.48 -25.45 -10.26
N ASN A 544 22.57 -24.83 -9.79
CA ASN A 544 23.91 -25.30 -10.02
C ASN A 544 24.36 -26.25 -8.90
N LYS A 545 24.53 -27.52 -9.26
CA LYS A 545 25.03 -28.59 -8.37
C LYS A 545 26.53 -28.83 -8.50
N GLU A 546 27.17 -28.29 -9.55
CA GLU A 546 28.56 -28.56 -9.89
C GLU A 546 29.42 -27.28 -9.83
N PRO A 547 30.57 -27.30 -9.14
CA PRO A 547 31.40 -26.11 -9.00
C PRO A 547 31.98 -25.61 -10.34
N GLU A 548 32.15 -26.50 -11.33
CA GLU A 548 32.69 -26.17 -12.66
C GLU A 548 31.76 -25.22 -13.44
N ASN A 549 30.44 -25.34 -13.23
CA ASN A 549 29.44 -24.50 -13.88
C ASN A 549 29.35 -23.08 -13.28
N LYS A 550 30.13 -22.77 -12.23
CA LYS A 550 30.13 -21.43 -11.60
C LYS A 550 30.46 -20.33 -12.61
N LEU A 551 31.39 -20.58 -13.54
CA LEU A 551 31.74 -19.63 -14.58
C LEU A 551 30.55 -19.37 -15.52
N HIS A 552 29.84 -20.43 -15.93
CA HIS A 552 28.64 -20.31 -16.77
C HIS A 552 27.52 -19.54 -16.07
N VAL A 553 27.28 -19.80 -14.78
CA VAL A 553 26.28 -19.05 -13.98
C VAL A 553 26.64 -17.57 -13.93
N SER A 554 27.90 -17.23 -13.67
CA SER A 554 28.36 -15.82 -13.66
C SER A 554 28.24 -15.16 -15.03
N GLN A 555 28.60 -15.86 -16.11
CA GLN A 555 28.47 -15.35 -17.49
C GLN A 555 27.00 -15.11 -17.86
N TRP A 556 26.11 -16.04 -17.49
CA TRP A 556 24.67 -15.91 -17.75
C TRP A 556 24.06 -14.75 -16.98
N ALA A 557 24.35 -14.64 -15.68
CA ALA A 557 23.90 -13.53 -14.85
C ALA A 557 24.37 -12.17 -15.40
N ASN A 558 25.65 -12.08 -15.82
CA ASN A 558 26.17 -10.87 -16.45
C ASN A 558 25.49 -10.56 -17.80
N GLY A 559 25.22 -11.58 -18.62
CA GLY A 559 24.48 -11.43 -19.87
C GLY A 559 23.07 -10.88 -19.66
N ILE A 560 22.40 -11.35 -18.60
CA ILE A 560 21.09 -10.81 -18.18
C ILE A 560 21.24 -9.36 -17.75
N VAL A 561 22.17 -9.03 -16.84
CA VAL A 561 22.38 -7.66 -16.36
C VAL A 561 22.56 -6.66 -17.50
N VAL A 562 23.34 -7.00 -18.52
CA VAL A 562 23.63 -6.09 -19.64
C VAL A 562 22.41 -5.91 -20.54
N ARG A 563 21.65 -6.98 -20.82
CA ARG A 563 20.51 -6.93 -21.76
C ARG A 563 19.21 -6.50 -21.12
N SER A 564 19.04 -6.76 -19.82
CA SER A 564 17.75 -6.61 -19.13
C SER A 564 17.22 -5.19 -19.14
N LEU A 565 18.08 -4.18 -19.17
CA LEU A 565 17.68 -2.76 -19.18
C LEU A 565 16.86 -2.37 -20.43
N SER A 566 16.96 -3.14 -21.52
CA SER A 566 16.14 -2.94 -22.73
C SER A 566 14.84 -3.74 -22.75
N TRP A 567 14.62 -4.63 -21.77
CA TRP A 567 13.46 -5.50 -21.76
C TRP A 567 12.19 -4.73 -21.41
N GLN A 568 11.18 -4.90 -22.26
CA GLN A 568 9.82 -4.46 -22.02
C GLN A 568 8.93 -5.70 -21.97
N LEU A 569 8.44 -6.03 -20.77
CA LEU A 569 7.70 -7.26 -20.54
C LEU A 569 6.19 -6.99 -20.45
N PRO A 570 5.36 -7.75 -21.18
CA PRO A 570 3.92 -7.56 -21.15
C PRO A 570 3.29 -8.04 -19.84
N VAL A 571 2.22 -7.34 -19.44
CA VAL A 571 1.38 -7.66 -18.29
C VAL A 571 0.01 -8.12 -18.79
N ASN A 572 -0.61 -9.06 -18.08
CA ASN A 572 -1.97 -9.51 -18.31
C ASN A 572 -2.94 -8.32 -18.25
N SER A 573 -3.77 -8.20 -19.29
CA SER A 573 -4.72 -7.11 -19.49
C SER A 573 -5.74 -6.95 -18.35
N LEU A 574 -6.11 -8.04 -17.67
CA LEU A 574 -6.98 -7.99 -16.47
C LEU A 574 -6.33 -7.27 -15.28
N LEU A 575 -5.00 -7.21 -15.26
CA LEU A 575 -4.19 -6.57 -14.22
C LEU A 575 -3.58 -5.24 -14.71
N GLY A 576 -3.81 -4.89 -15.98
CA GLY A 576 -3.55 -3.59 -16.60
C GLY A 576 -2.90 -3.67 -17.98
N TYR A 577 -3.08 -2.63 -18.79
CA TYR A 577 -2.45 -2.47 -20.10
C TYR A 577 -1.15 -1.67 -19.94
N ARG A 578 -0.07 -2.34 -19.53
CA ARG A 578 1.25 -1.72 -19.42
C ARG A 578 2.36 -2.73 -19.67
N MET A 579 3.51 -2.22 -20.08
CA MET A 579 4.76 -2.96 -20.08
C MET A 579 5.50 -2.70 -18.77
N LEU A 580 6.14 -3.73 -18.24
CA LEU A 580 7.09 -3.61 -17.14
C LEU A 580 8.49 -3.49 -17.72
N GLU A 581 9.17 -2.41 -17.35
CA GLU A 581 10.55 -2.15 -17.72
C GLU A 581 11.46 -2.55 -16.56
N VAL A 582 12.59 -3.18 -16.85
CA VAL A 582 13.57 -3.54 -15.82
C VAL A 582 14.31 -2.29 -15.38
N ASP A 583 14.40 -2.07 -14.07
CA ASP A 583 15.17 -0.99 -13.47
C ASP A 583 16.62 -1.42 -13.23
N HIS A 584 16.81 -2.50 -12.46
CA HIS A 584 18.12 -3.10 -12.23
C HIS A 584 18.01 -4.54 -11.75
N VAL A 585 19.17 -5.20 -11.63
CA VAL A 585 19.28 -6.59 -11.15
C VAL A 585 20.06 -6.62 -9.84
N GLU A 586 19.56 -7.32 -8.83
CA GLU A 586 20.24 -7.56 -7.56
C GLU A 586 20.78 -9.00 -7.49
N TYR A 587 22.01 -9.17 -7.00
CA TYR A 587 22.62 -10.45 -6.67
C TYR A 587 22.33 -10.80 -5.22
N LEU A 588 21.85 -12.02 -4.96
CA LEU A 588 21.61 -12.48 -3.59
C LEU A 588 22.90 -12.97 -2.92
N TYR A 589 23.29 -12.29 -1.86
CA TYR A 589 24.40 -12.67 -0.99
C TYR A 589 23.92 -13.12 0.38
N GLU A 590 24.55 -14.18 0.89
CA GLU A 590 24.50 -14.56 2.30
C GLU A 590 25.80 -14.17 3.00
N VAL A 591 25.65 -13.51 4.14
CA VAL A 591 26.75 -13.11 5.02
C VAL A 591 26.57 -13.84 6.34
N LYS A 592 27.51 -14.73 6.67
CA LYS A 592 27.52 -15.43 7.95
C LYS A 592 28.39 -14.68 8.94
N ILE A 593 27.83 -14.42 10.11
CA ILE A 593 28.51 -13.73 11.21
C ILE A 593 28.37 -14.52 12.51
N THR A 594 29.25 -14.24 13.46
CA THR A 594 29.12 -14.70 14.84
C THR A 594 29.34 -13.53 15.75
N CYS A 595 28.38 -13.28 16.64
CA CYS A 595 28.40 -12.13 17.52
C CYS A 595 27.66 -12.40 18.82
N SER A 596 27.85 -11.54 19.82
CA SER A 596 27.05 -11.58 21.03
C SER A 596 25.60 -11.19 20.75
N LEU A 597 24.67 -11.68 21.57
CA LEU A 597 23.25 -11.33 21.48
C LEU A 597 23.01 -9.80 21.55
N ARG A 598 23.85 -9.06 22.28
CA ARG A 598 23.83 -7.58 22.27
C ARG A 598 24.10 -7.00 20.89
N ASN A 599 25.12 -7.49 20.20
CA ASN A 599 25.48 -7.02 18.86
C ASN A 599 24.46 -7.46 17.82
N LEU A 600 23.89 -8.66 17.93
CA LEU A 600 22.74 -9.07 17.12
C LEU A 600 21.56 -8.10 17.29
N ASN A 601 21.19 -7.74 18.52
CA ASN A 601 20.08 -6.81 18.76
C ASN A 601 20.36 -5.40 18.22
N ARG A 602 21.62 -4.95 18.25
CA ARG A 602 22.05 -3.70 17.60
C ARG A 602 21.93 -3.80 16.08
N LEU A 603 22.33 -4.92 15.51
CA LEU A 603 22.23 -5.18 14.08
C LEU A 603 20.77 -5.29 13.62
N LYS A 604 19.91 -6.05 14.32
CA LYS A 604 18.45 -6.08 14.10
C LYS A 604 17.87 -4.66 14.17
N LYS A 605 18.28 -3.84 15.15
CA LYS A 605 17.85 -2.44 15.25
C LYS A 605 18.29 -1.60 14.04
N GLN A 606 19.55 -1.68 13.64
CA GLN A 606 20.07 -0.98 12.46
C GLN A 606 19.31 -1.42 11.21
N GLN A 607 19.10 -2.72 11.01
CA GLN A 607 18.48 -3.23 9.79
C GLN A 607 16.96 -3.04 9.72
N ARG A 608 16.25 -3.01 10.87
CA ARG A 608 14.78 -2.95 10.92
C ARG A 608 14.21 -1.58 11.32
N GLN A 609 14.92 -0.82 12.16
CA GLN A 609 14.43 0.48 12.66
C GLN A 609 15.10 1.66 11.96
N GLN A 610 16.38 1.54 11.62
CA GLN A 610 17.17 2.63 11.02
C GLN A 610 17.98 2.10 9.84
N PRO A 611 17.30 1.54 8.82
CA PRO A 611 17.98 0.95 7.68
C PRO A 611 18.92 2.01 7.10
N VAL A 612 20.19 1.66 6.91
CA VAL A 612 21.16 2.58 6.31
C VAL A 612 20.71 2.74 4.85
N PRO A 613 20.42 3.96 4.38
CA PRO A 613 20.11 4.18 2.98
C PRO A 613 21.36 3.85 2.18
N MET A 614 21.41 2.64 1.63
CA MET A 614 22.51 2.18 0.81
C MET A 614 22.06 2.18 -0.63
N PRO A 615 22.77 2.88 -1.53
CA PRO A 615 22.53 2.72 -2.94
C PRO A 615 22.80 1.25 -3.28
N TYR A 616 21.77 0.57 -3.76
CA TYR A 616 21.86 -0.79 -4.32
C TYR A 616 22.31 -1.91 -3.35
N SER A 617 22.14 -1.77 -2.03
CA SER A 617 22.26 -2.90 -1.10
C SER A 617 21.08 -2.92 -0.14
N ARG A 618 20.35 -4.03 -0.13
CA ARG A 618 19.06 -4.15 0.57
C ARG A 618 19.05 -5.36 1.48
N PHE A 619 18.72 -5.12 2.74
CA PHE A 619 18.60 -6.20 3.73
C PHE A 619 17.29 -6.97 3.54
N LEU A 620 17.39 -8.28 3.30
CA LEU A 620 16.24 -9.14 3.01
C LEU A 620 15.78 -9.87 4.28
N ALA A 621 16.68 -10.58 4.94
CA ALA A 621 16.36 -11.41 6.10
C ALA A 621 17.56 -11.61 7.04
N CYS A 622 17.26 -11.94 8.29
CA CYS A 622 18.22 -12.35 9.32
C CYS A 622 17.69 -13.60 9.98
N GLU A 623 18.52 -14.63 10.04
CA GLU A 623 18.19 -15.94 10.60
C GLU A 623 19.26 -16.32 11.62
N VAL A 624 18.86 -16.69 12.83
CA VAL A 624 19.78 -17.22 13.85
C VAL A 624 19.89 -18.70 13.57
N LEU A 625 21.11 -19.17 13.29
CA LEU A 625 21.35 -20.59 13.09
C LEU A 625 21.26 -21.29 14.45
N PRO A 626 20.63 -22.49 14.52
CA PRO A 626 20.77 -23.32 15.70
C PRO A 626 22.26 -23.57 15.95
N ASN A 627 22.67 -23.51 17.22
CA ASN A 627 24.05 -23.81 17.57
C ASN A 627 24.36 -25.22 17.03
N PRO A 628 25.50 -25.40 16.34
CA PRO A 628 25.91 -26.75 15.96
C PRO A 628 25.96 -27.58 17.23
N SER A 629 25.23 -28.70 17.21
CA SER A 629 25.12 -29.66 18.31
C SER A 629 26.48 -30.20 18.72
#